data_AF-A0A1J5P6R9-F1
#
_entry.id   AF-A0A1J5P6R9-F1
#
_cell.length_a   1.000
_cell.length_b   1.000
_cell.length_c   1.000
_cell.angle_alpha   90.00
_cell.angle_beta   90.00
_cell.angle_gamma   90.00
#
_symmetry.space_group_name_H-M   'P 1'
#
loop_
_entity.id
_entity.type
_entity.pdbx_description
1 polymer ?
#
loop_
_entity_poly.entity_id
_entity_poly.type
_entity_poly.pdbx_seq_one_letter_code
_entity_poly.pdbx_strand_id
1 'polypeptide(L)'
;MAAKDFFAGMMATTRTDEELIEAVSFPADQTRCAFREVARRHGDFAIVACAAVATADGVRLAVGGVADMPAARDFPRLDGSALEDALNAFAYELDARDDVHASARYRRDLVRMIGRDLVREVLP
;
A
#
# COMPACT_ATOMS: atom_id res chain seq x y z
N MET A 1 18.89 3.83 -5.02
CA MET A 1 17.87 4.64 -4.30
C MET A 1 16.84 3.70 -3.68
N ALA A 2 16.26 4.04 -2.53
CA ALA A 2 15.15 3.25 -1.97
C ALA A 2 13.83 3.61 -2.68
N ALA A 3 12.91 2.65 -2.80
CA ALA A 3 11.65 2.85 -3.54
C ALA A 3 10.80 4.03 -3.03
N LYS A 4 10.82 4.29 -1.70
CA LYS A 4 10.09 5.43 -1.10
C LYS A 4 10.58 6.80 -1.56
N ASP A 5 11.83 6.89 -2.01
CA ASP A 5 12.48 8.14 -2.44
C ASP A 5 12.39 8.33 -3.96
N PHE A 6 11.82 7.35 -4.68
CA PHE A 6 11.72 7.37 -6.14
C PHE A 6 10.50 8.15 -6.66
N PHE A 7 9.37 8.08 -5.94
CA PHE A 7 8.14 8.74 -6.33
C PHE A 7 8.15 10.20 -5.85
N ALA A 8 7.81 11.14 -6.74
CA ALA A 8 7.78 12.58 -6.45
C ALA A 8 6.39 13.21 -6.60
N GLY A 9 5.40 12.46 -7.09
CA GLY A 9 4.02 12.89 -7.22
C GLY A 9 3.29 12.13 -8.32
N MET A 10 2.08 12.60 -8.67
CA MET A 10 1.31 12.03 -9.77
C MET A 10 2.10 12.16 -11.08
N MET A 11 2.38 11.03 -11.72
CA MET A 11 3.20 10.95 -12.94
C MET A 11 4.61 11.58 -12.82
N ALA A 12 5.13 11.73 -11.60
CA ALA A 12 6.43 12.34 -11.34
C ALA A 12 7.32 11.41 -10.49
N THR A 13 8.59 11.35 -10.85
CA THR A 13 9.62 10.57 -10.15
C THR A 13 10.86 11.43 -9.93
N THR A 14 11.80 10.97 -9.12
CA THR A 14 13.09 11.64 -8.92
C THR A 14 14.11 11.39 -10.04
N ARG A 15 13.74 10.58 -11.05
CA ARG A 15 14.55 10.35 -12.27
C ARG A 15 14.64 11.63 -13.11
N THR A 16 15.85 12.02 -13.45
CA THR A 16 16.19 13.18 -14.31
C THR A 16 16.08 12.84 -15.79
N ASP A 17 16.01 13.84 -16.67
CA ASP A 17 15.74 13.66 -18.11
C ASP A 17 16.77 12.83 -18.88
N GLU A 18 17.97 12.64 -18.35
CA GLU A 18 19.06 11.88 -18.98
C GLU A 18 19.26 10.48 -18.39
N GLU A 19 18.49 10.11 -17.35
CA GLU A 19 18.63 8.82 -16.67
C GLU A 19 17.75 7.72 -17.28
N LEU A 20 18.10 6.46 -17.11
CA LEU A 20 17.25 5.31 -17.49
C LEU A 20 17.15 4.34 -16.31
N ILE A 21 15.96 3.81 -16.05
CA ILE A 21 15.79 2.74 -15.06
C ILE A 21 16.28 1.44 -15.70
N GLU A 22 17.46 0.99 -15.31
CA GLU A 22 18.05 -0.25 -15.83
C GLU A 22 17.54 -1.49 -15.11
N ALA A 23 17.34 -1.40 -13.79
CA ALA A 23 16.94 -2.53 -12.96
C ALA A 23 16.26 -2.07 -11.66
N VAL A 24 15.56 -3.00 -11.04
CA VAL A 24 15.09 -2.92 -9.65
C VAL A 24 15.66 -4.11 -8.88
N SER A 25 16.15 -3.85 -7.66
CA SER A 25 16.70 -4.89 -6.79
C SER A 25 15.79 -5.10 -5.59
N PHE A 26 15.41 -6.34 -5.35
CA PHE A 26 14.63 -6.75 -4.19
C PHE A 26 15.48 -7.64 -3.28
N PRO A 27 15.40 -7.50 -1.95
CA PRO A 27 15.98 -8.48 -1.04
C PRO A 27 15.44 -9.88 -1.34
N ALA A 28 16.29 -10.91 -1.34
CA ALA A 28 15.93 -12.28 -1.68
C ALA A 28 15.34 -13.07 -0.50
N ASP A 29 14.71 -12.38 0.44
CA ASP A 29 14.26 -12.96 1.69
C ASP A 29 12.98 -13.76 1.47
N GLN A 30 12.92 -15.00 1.99
CA GLN A 30 11.71 -15.81 1.94
C GLN A 30 10.71 -15.37 3.03
N THR A 31 10.20 -14.15 2.91
CA THR A 31 9.15 -13.61 3.78
C THR A 31 7.76 -13.89 3.21
N ARG A 32 6.79 -14.19 4.07
CA ARG A 32 5.39 -14.27 3.65
C ARG A 32 4.94 -12.91 3.12
N CYS A 33 4.33 -12.91 1.94
CA CYS A 33 3.73 -11.72 1.35
C CYS A 33 2.35 -12.05 0.78
N ALA A 34 1.47 -11.05 0.77
CA ALA A 34 0.15 -11.15 0.20
C ALA A 34 -0.23 -9.83 -0.49
N PHE A 35 -1.03 -9.92 -1.56
CA PHE A 35 -1.46 -8.78 -2.36
C PHE A 35 -2.92 -8.93 -2.76
N ARG A 36 -3.67 -7.82 -2.69
CA ARG A 36 -5.07 -7.73 -3.13
C ARG A 36 -5.33 -6.36 -3.70
N GLU A 37 -6.13 -6.31 -4.76
CA GLU A 37 -6.61 -5.07 -5.35
C GLU A 37 -8.11 -5.12 -5.60
N VAL A 38 -8.72 -3.93 -5.65
CA VAL A 38 -10.09 -3.72 -6.09
C VAL A 38 -10.06 -2.76 -7.27
N ALA A 39 -10.59 -3.21 -8.40
CA ALA A 39 -10.76 -2.44 -9.61
C ALA A 39 -12.20 -2.62 -10.12
N ARG A 40 -12.70 -1.69 -10.95
CA ARG A 40 -14.08 -1.80 -11.49
C ARG A 40 -14.24 -3.01 -12.40
N ARG A 41 -13.20 -3.32 -13.16
CA ARG A 41 -13.10 -4.47 -14.06
C ARG A 41 -11.68 -5.01 -13.98
N HIS A 42 -11.53 -6.31 -14.22
CA HIS A 42 -10.21 -6.91 -14.25
C HIS A 42 -9.35 -6.26 -15.35
N GLY A 43 -8.15 -5.80 -14.99
CA GLY A 43 -7.24 -5.06 -15.87
C GLY A 43 -7.36 -3.54 -15.82
N ASP A 44 -8.37 -2.97 -15.16
CA ASP A 44 -8.43 -1.52 -14.88
C ASP A 44 -7.40 -1.13 -13.81
N PHE A 45 -7.05 0.16 -13.73
CA PHE A 45 -6.32 0.68 -12.58
C PHE A 45 -7.06 0.40 -11.28
N ALA A 46 -6.32 -0.07 -10.26
CA ALA A 46 -6.85 -0.33 -8.95
C ALA A 46 -7.42 0.95 -8.31
N ILE A 47 -8.65 0.87 -7.83
CA ILE A 47 -9.22 1.87 -6.92
C ILE A 47 -8.43 1.86 -5.60
N VAL A 48 -8.12 0.65 -5.09
CA VAL A 48 -7.20 0.43 -3.99
C VAL A 48 -6.42 -0.86 -4.26
N ALA A 49 -5.11 -0.81 -4.08
CA ALA A 49 -4.25 -1.98 -4.04
C ALA A 49 -3.49 -2.00 -2.71
N CYS A 50 -3.45 -3.15 -2.04
CA CYS A 50 -2.70 -3.33 -0.81
C CYS A 50 -1.72 -4.50 -0.96
N ALA A 51 -0.52 -4.34 -0.42
CA ALA A 51 0.49 -5.38 -0.31
C ALA A 51 0.97 -5.48 1.13
N ALA A 52 1.01 -6.68 1.71
CA ALA A 52 1.56 -6.92 3.03
C ALA A 52 2.78 -7.85 2.92
N VAL A 53 3.84 -7.54 3.66
CA VAL A 53 5.05 -8.37 3.77
C VAL A 53 5.38 -8.55 5.25
N ALA A 54 5.52 -9.80 5.69
CA ALA A 54 5.96 -10.09 7.05
C ALA A 54 7.39 -9.59 7.26
N THR A 55 7.63 -8.97 8.41
CA THR A 55 8.94 -8.50 8.88
C THR A 55 9.30 -9.23 10.17
N ALA A 56 10.50 -9.00 10.71
CA ALA A 56 10.90 -9.59 11.98
C ALA A 56 9.96 -9.20 13.14
N ASP A 57 9.52 -7.94 13.17
CA ASP A 57 8.77 -7.36 14.31
C ASP A 57 7.26 -7.19 14.04
N GLY A 58 6.79 -7.53 12.84
CA GLY A 58 5.41 -7.30 12.44
C GLY A 58 5.24 -7.36 10.92
N VAL A 59 4.62 -6.35 10.34
CA VAL A 59 4.22 -6.35 8.92
C VAL A 59 4.46 -4.98 8.28
N ARG A 60 5.01 -4.99 7.06
CA ARG A 60 5.03 -3.83 6.19
C ARG A 60 3.80 -3.86 5.30
N LEU A 61 2.93 -2.86 5.44
CA LEU A 61 1.73 -2.70 4.60
C LEU A 61 1.94 -1.52 3.65
N ALA A 62 1.81 -1.79 2.35
CA ALA A 62 1.82 -0.79 1.29
C ALA A 62 0.43 -0.64 0.67
N VAL A 63 0.09 0.60 0.28
CA VAL A 63 -1.20 0.97 -0.31
C VAL A 63 -0.96 1.82 -1.55
N GLY A 64 -1.65 1.50 -2.64
CA GLY A 64 -1.69 2.25 -3.90
C GLY A 64 -3.13 2.54 -4.34
N GLY A 65 -3.30 3.46 -5.30
CA GLY A 65 -4.60 3.88 -5.84
C GLY A 65 -5.37 4.90 -4.98
N VAL A 66 -4.93 5.13 -3.74
CA VAL A 66 -5.62 6.01 -2.78
C VAL A 66 -5.17 7.47 -2.89
N ALA A 67 -3.86 7.68 -3.02
CA ALA A 67 -3.19 8.99 -3.06
C ALA A 67 -2.37 9.16 -4.34
N ASP A 68 -1.77 10.34 -4.53
CA ASP A 68 -0.93 10.67 -5.69
C ASP A 68 0.35 9.81 -5.78
N MET A 69 0.76 9.19 -4.65
CA MET A 69 1.89 8.28 -4.54
C MET A 69 1.53 7.06 -3.69
N PRO A 70 2.19 5.91 -3.90
CA PRO A 70 2.05 4.79 -2.99
C PRO A 70 2.60 5.14 -1.61
N ALA A 71 1.95 4.64 -0.56
CA ALA A 71 2.43 4.77 0.81
C ALA A 71 2.72 3.40 1.40
N ALA A 72 3.78 3.27 2.20
CA ALA A 72 4.09 2.05 2.91
C ALA A 72 4.46 2.36 4.36
N ARG A 73 3.96 1.55 5.28
CA ARG A 73 4.19 1.68 6.72
C ARG A 73 4.49 0.33 7.35
N ASP A 74 5.43 0.32 8.27
CA ASP A 74 5.70 -0.82 9.13
C ASP A 74 4.79 -0.73 10.36
N PHE A 75 4.09 -1.82 10.65
CA PHE A 75 3.29 -2.01 11.85
C PHE A 75 3.92 -3.13 12.68
N PRO A 76 3.94 -3.00 14.02
CA PRO A 76 4.29 -4.13 14.87
C PRO A 76 3.21 -5.22 14.75
N ARG A 77 3.46 -6.39 15.37
CA ARG A 77 2.41 -7.40 15.53
C ARG A 77 1.26 -6.84 16.37
N LEU A 78 0.17 -6.48 15.71
CA LEU A 78 -1.06 -5.97 16.31
C LEU A 78 -2.19 -6.95 16.06
N ASP A 79 -3.11 -7.03 17.01
CA ASP A 79 -4.32 -7.84 16.95
C ASP A 79 -5.55 -7.05 17.40
N GLY A 80 -6.73 -7.67 17.23
CA GLY A 80 -8.00 -7.11 17.69
C GLY A 80 -8.24 -5.65 17.29
N SER A 81 -8.65 -4.83 18.25
CA SER A 81 -8.93 -3.41 18.04
C SER A 81 -7.68 -2.58 17.73
N ALA A 82 -6.50 -2.96 18.25
CA ALA A 82 -5.28 -2.21 18.02
C ALA A 82 -4.88 -2.23 16.53
N LEU A 83 -5.07 -3.36 15.85
CA LEU A 83 -4.88 -3.44 14.41
C LEU A 83 -5.92 -2.59 13.66
N GLU A 84 -7.19 -2.67 14.02
CA GLU A 84 -8.26 -1.90 13.39
C GLU A 84 -8.03 -0.38 13.52
N ASP A 85 -7.61 0.08 14.70
CA ASP A 85 -7.31 1.49 14.97
C ASP A 85 -6.10 1.97 14.16
N ALA A 86 -5.04 1.16 14.09
CA ALA A 86 -3.83 1.47 13.33
C ALA A 86 -4.11 1.55 11.81
N LEU A 87 -4.90 0.62 11.27
CA LEU A 87 -5.32 0.64 9.86
C LEU A 87 -6.24 1.83 9.57
N ASN A 88 -7.12 2.19 10.51
CA ASN A 88 -7.97 3.36 10.36
C ASN A 88 -7.16 4.65 10.34
N ALA A 89 -6.23 4.84 11.28
CA ALA A 89 -5.33 5.99 11.30
C ALA A 89 -4.55 6.10 9.98
N PHE A 90 -3.95 4.99 9.53
CA PHE A 90 -3.21 4.97 8.28
C PHE A 90 -4.09 5.33 7.08
N ALA A 91 -5.31 4.78 6.98
CA ALA A 91 -6.23 5.10 5.89
C ALA A 91 -6.62 6.60 5.86
N TYR A 92 -6.74 7.26 7.02
CA TYR A 92 -6.99 8.71 7.08
C TYR A 92 -5.78 9.53 6.65
N GLU A 93 -4.57 9.11 7.01
CA GLU A 93 -3.32 9.80 6.64
C GLU A 93 -3.00 9.74 5.15
N LEU A 94 -3.59 8.80 4.39
CA LEU A 94 -3.40 8.70 2.94
C LEU A 94 -4.03 9.87 2.16
N ASP A 95 -4.81 10.75 2.78
CA ASP A 95 -5.47 11.89 2.14
C ASP A 95 -6.26 11.51 0.87
N ALA A 96 -7.05 10.43 0.99
CA ALA A 96 -7.86 9.91 -0.11
C ALA A 96 -8.79 10.99 -0.70
N ARG A 97 -8.82 11.09 -2.04
CA ARG A 97 -9.71 12.01 -2.76
C ARG A 97 -10.91 11.29 -3.36
N ASP A 98 -12.01 12.01 -3.48
CA ASP A 98 -13.19 11.58 -4.24
C ASP A 98 -12.88 11.67 -5.75
N ASP A 99 -13.35 10.69 -6.52
CA ASP A 99 -13.38 10.77 -7.98
C ASP A 99 -14.61 10.06 -8.59
N VAL A 100 -14.66 10.00 -9.91
CA VAL A 100 -15.75 9.36 -10.67
C VAL A 100 -15.80 7.84 -10.49
N HIS A 101 -14.81 7.24 -9.84
CA HIS A 101 -14.72 5.79 -9.61
C HIS A 101 -15.03 5.40 -8.17
N ALA A 102 -14.71 6.25 -7.19
CA ALA A 102 -14.87 5.96 -5.78
C ALA A 102 -14.85 7.23 -4.92
N SER A 103 -15.60 7.22 -3.82
CA SER A 103 -15.41 8.19 -2.75
C SER A 103 -14.16 7.89 -1.91
N ALA A 104 -13.57 8.92 -1.32
CA ALA A 104 -12.52 8.87 -0.32
C ALA A 104 -12.91 7.96 0.86
N ARG A 105 -14.17 8.01 1.29
CA ARG A 105 -14.70 7.10 2.32
C ARG A 105 -14.59 5.64 1.86
N TYR A 106 -15.08 5.33 0.65
CA TYR A 106 -15.01 3.97 0.12
C TYR A 106 -13.57 3.47 -0.03
N ARG A 107 -12.64 4.32 -0.49
CA ARG A 107 -11.20 3.98 -0.53
C ARG A 107 -10.66 3.65 0.86
N ARG A 108 -10.95 4.47 1.86
CA ARG A 108 -10.54 4.21 3.25
C ARG A 108 -11.12 2.90 3.80
N ASP A 109 -12.38 2.60 3.48
CA ASP A 109 -13.03 1.34 3.88
C ASP A 109 -12.32 0.14 3.27
N LEU A 110 -11.96 0.23 1.97
CA LEU A 110 -11.19 -0.81 1.28
C LEU A 110 -9.79 -1.01 1.89
N VAL A 111 -9.07 0.08 2.20
CA VAL A 111 -7.74 -0.01 2.85
C VAL A 111 -7.83 -0.77 4.17
N ARG A 112 -8.82 -0.45 5.02
CA ARG A 112 -9.01 -1.11 6.31
C ARG A 112 -9.36 -2.59 6.15
N MET A 113 -10.34 -2.90 5.30
CA MET A 113 -10.80 -4.27 5.08
C MET A 113 -9.69 -5.14 4.48
N ILE A 114 -9.11 -4.71 3.36
CA ILE A 114 -8.07 -5.46 2.65
C ILE A 114 -6.81 -5.53 3.52
N GLY A 115 -6.40 -4.41 4.13
CA GLY A 115 -5.22 -4.35 4.98
C GLY A 115 -5.31 -5.37 6.12
N ARG A 116 -6.44 -5.45 6.82
CA ARG A 116 -6.65 -6.44 7.89
C ARG A 116 -6.52 -7.87 7.39
N ASP A 117 -7.16 -8.19 6.27
CA ASP A 117 -7.18 -9.55 5.74
C ASP A 117 -5.75 -9.97 5.32
N LEU A 118 -5.00 -9.07 4.67
CA LEU A 118 -3.61 -9.32 4.29
C LEU A 118 -2.68 -9.44 5.50
N VAL A 119 -2.86 -8.61 6.53
CA VAL A 119 -2.05 -8.69 7.76
C VAL A 119 -2.23 -10.05 8.44
N ARG A 120 -3.46 -10.55 8.54
CA ARG A 120 -3.76 -11.89 9.08
C ARG A 120 -3.21 -13.02 8.21
N GLU A 121 -3.13 -12.82 6.90
CA GLU A 121 -2.60 -13.81 5.98
C GLU A 121 -1.07 -13.97 6.13
N VAL A 122 -0.35 -12.86 6.33
CA VAL A 122 1.13 -12.89 6.43
C VAL A 122 1.66 -13.07 7.85
N LEU A 123 0.88 -12.68 8.86
CA LEU A 123 1.16 -12.87 10.30
C LEU A 123 0.18 -13.88 10.90
N PRO A 124 0.48 -15.19 10.83
CA PRO A 124 -0.31 -16.21 11.53
C PRO A 124 -0.15 -16.12 13.05
#